data_AF-C6E9L7-F1
#
_entry.id   AF-C6E9L7-F1
#
_cell.length_a   1.000
_cell.length_b   1.000
_cell.length_c   1.000
_cell.angle_alpha   90.00
_cell.angle_beta   90.00
_cell.angle_gamma   90.00
#
_symmetry.space_group_name_H-M   'P 1'
#
loop_
_entity.id
_entity.type
_entity.pdbx_description
1 polymer ?
#
loop_
_entity_poly.entity_id
_entity_poly.type
_entity_poly.pdbx_seq_one_letter_code
_entity_poly.pdbx_strand_id
1 'polypeptide(L)'
;MEPLLEELIDYATYHFAHEEKLMTVTAYPERAQHLAEHERFVKRVAEMQKDLLTGDVPFSLEILSFLRNWLVNHISQVDTKLGAYAGMHR
;
A
#
# COMPACT_ATOMS: atom_id res chain seq x y z
N MET A 1 14.19 5.06 -14.40
CA MET A 1 13.26 3.96 -14.07
C MET A 1 13.24 3.67 -12.57
N GLU A 2 14.39 3.69 -11.89
CA GLU A 2 14.47 3.78 -10.41
C GLU A 2 13.58 4.87 -9.77
N PRO A 3 13.45 6.10 -10.34
CA PRO A 3 12.62 7.14 -9.73
C PRO A 3 11.15 6.77 -9.64
N LEU A 4 10.64 5.93 -10.56
CA LEU A 4 9.22 5.59 -10.61
C LEU A 4 8.81 4.67 -9.44
N LEU A 5 9.69 3.75 -9.03
CA LEU A 5 9.40 2.86 -7.91
C LEU A 5 9.51 3.62 -6.58
N GLU A 6 10.48 4.53 -6.48
CA GLU A 6 10.63 5.42 -5.33
C GLU A 6 9.41 6.34 -5.18
N GLU A 7 8.98 7.01 -6.26
CA GLU A 7 7.75 7.82 -6.28
C GLU A 7 6.50 7.01 -5.87
N LEU A 8 6.42 5.74 -6.30
CA LEU A 8 5.32 4.85 -5.91
C LEU A 8 5.34 4.53 -4.40
N ILE A 9 6.52 4.25 -3.83
CA ILE A 9 6.68 3.99 -2.39
C ILE A 9 6.29 5.23 -1.59
N ASP A 10 6.77 6.40 -2.00
CA ASP A 10 6.46 7.67 -1.33
C ASP A 10 4.96 7.96 -1.34
N TYR A 11 4.32 7.80 -2.50
CA TYR A 11 2.89 8.01 -2.62
C TYR A 11 2.08 7.01 -1.81
N ALA A 12 2.45 5.72 -1.83
CA ALA A 12 1.78 4.69 -1.03
C ALA A 12 1.90 4.98 0.47
N THR A 13 3.09 5.36 0.93
CA THR A 13 3.34 5.71 2.34
C THR A 13 2.53 6.93 2.78
N TYR A 14 2.46 7.95 1.93
CA TYR A 14 1.61 9.12 2.17
C TYR A 14 0.12 8.75 2.25
N HIS A 15 -0.37 7.92 1.32
CA HIS A 15 -1.75 7.43 1.29
C HIS A 15 -2.10 6.63 2.57
N PHE A 16 -1.26 5.67 2.93
CA PHE A 16 -1.45 4.85 4.14
C PHE A 16 -1.49 5.71 5.41
N ALA A 17 -0.60 6.71 5.54
CA ALA A 17 -0.60 7.60 6.69
C ALA A 17 -1.93 8.37 6.84
N HIS A 18 -2.56 8.75 5.72
CA HIS A 18 -3.88 9.38 5.73
C HIS A 18 -4.97 8.42 6.22
N GLU A 19 -4.99 7.20 5.69
CA GLU A 19 -5.99 6.19 6.07
C GLU A 19 -5.82 5.73 7.52
N GLU A 20 -4.59 5.54 8.00
CA GLU A 20 -4.30 5.18 9.39
C GLU A 20 -4.75 6.25 10.38
N LYS A 21 -4.59 7.52 10.00
CA LYS A 21 -5.16 8.64 10.76
C LYS A 21 -6.68 8.56 10.76
N LEU A 22 -7.31 8.32 9.61
CA LEU A 22 -8.77 8.17 9.50
C LEU A 22 -9.30 7.02 10.35
N MET A 23 -8.63 5.86 10.30
CA MET A 23 -8.93 4.70 11.12
C MET A 23 -8.86 5.02 12.61
N THR A 24 -7.87 5.82 13.01
CA THR A 24 -7.67 6.20 14.42
C THR A 24 -8.79 7.13 14.90
N VAL A 25 -9.13 8.17 14.14
CA VAL A 25 -10.15 9.14 14.56
C VAL A 25 -11.57 8.58 14.53
N THR A 26 -11.84 7.58 13.69
CA THR A 26 -13.15 6.92 13.60
C THR A 26 -13.26 5.68 14.48
N ALA A 27 -12.18 5.27 15.18
CA ALA A 27 -12.10 4.01 15.91
C ALA A 27 -12.46 2.78 15.04
N TYR A 28 -11.93 2.76 13.81
CA TYR A 28 -12.21 1.71 12.83
C TYR A 28 -11.85 0.31 13.38
N PRO A 29 -12.81 -0.64 13.46
CA PRO A 29 -12.61 -1.91 14.15
C PRO A 29 -11.60 -2.84 13.47
N GLU A 30 -11.47 -2.79 12.14
CA GLU A 30 -10.53 -3.64 11.40
C GLU A 30 -9.14 -2.98 11.24
N ARG A 31 -8.83 -1.91 12.00
CA ARG A 31 -7.56 -1.16 11.91
C ARG A 31 -6.33 -2.08 11.91
N ALA A 32 -6.24 -3.01 12.86
CA ALA A 32 -5.06 -3.87 12.97
C ALA A 32 -4.81 -4.74 11.72
N GLN A 33 -5.88 -5.23 11.07
CA GLN A 33 -5.75 -6.01 9.85
C GLN A 33 -5.36 -5.13 8.66
N HIS A 34 -5.92 -3.93 8.57
CA HIS A 34 -5.60 -2.96 7.53
C HIS A 34 -4.10 -2.55 7.59
N LEU A 35 -3.60 -2.18 8.78
CA LEU A 35 -2.18 -1.83 8.98
C LEU A 35 -1.25 -2.99 8.59
N ALA A 36 -1.62 -4.23 8.90
CA ALA A 36 -0.82 -5.39 8.52
C ALA A 36 -0.69 -5.55 7.01
N GLU A 37 -1.70 -5.17 6.23
CA GLU A 37 -1.62 -5.18 4.76
C GLU A 37 -0.70 -4.07 4.24
N HIS A 38 -0.74 -2.86 4.83
CA HIS A 38 0.22 -1.79 4.51
C HIS A 38 1.66 -2.21 4.78
N GLU A 39 1.93 -2.74 5.97
CA GLU A 39 3.27 -3.18 6.38
C GLU A 39 3.83 -4.25 5.43
N ARG A 40 2.99 -5.22 5.03
CA ARG A 40 3.35 -6.26 4.07
C ARG A 40 3.71 -5.68 2.71
N PHE A 41 2.92 -4.72 2.22
CA PHE A 41 3.19 -4.07 0.94
C PHE A 41 4.50 -3.30 0.97
N VAL A 42 4.68 -2.41 1.95
CA VAL A 42 5.90 -1.60 2.08
C VAL A 42 7.14 -2.49 2.15
N LYS A 43 7.10 -3.54 2.99
CA LYS A 43 8.19 -4.50 3.08
C LYS A 43 8.50 -5.15 1.73
N ARG A 44 7.47 -5.62 1.02
CA ARG A 44 7.66 -6.32 -0.25
C ARG A 44 8.21 -5.39 -1.34
N VAL A 45 7.76 -4.15 -1.38
CA VAL A 45 8.26 -3.17 -2.35
C VAL A 45 9.69 -2.74 -2.03
N ALA A 46 10.04 -2.59 -0.74
CA ALA A 46 11.42 -2.31 -0.32
C ALA A 46 12.39 -3.47 -0.69
N GLU A 47 11.95 -4.72 -0.55
CA GLU A 47 12.71 -5.89 -1.04
C GLU A 47 12.94 -5.81 -2.56
N MET A 48 11.88 -5.54 -3.34
CA MET A 48 12.01 -5.38 -4.80
C MET A 48 12.93 -4.23 -5.18
N GLN A 49 12.85 -3.08 -4.50
CA GLN A 49 13.72 -1.95 -4.75
C GLN A 49 15.19 -2.31 -4.51
N LYS A 50 15.49 -3.03 -3.42
CA LYS A 50 16.84 -3.51 -3.13
C LYS A 50 17.36 -4.46 -4.22
N ASP A 51 16.55 -5.42 -4.66
CA ASP A 51 16.93 -6.39 -5.69
C ASP A 51 17.20 -5.70 -7.05
N LEU A 52 16.46 -4.63 -7.35
CA LEU A 52 16.69 -3.81 -8.54
C LEU A 52 17.99 -2.99 -8.44
N LEU A 53 18.25 -2.35 -7.29
CA LEU A 53 19.43 -1.51 -7.07
C LEU A 53 20.74 -2.30 -7.04
N THR A 54 20.70 -3.54 -6.56
CA THR A 54 21.86 -4.45 -6.57
C THR A 54 22.14 -5.04 -7.94
N GLY A 55 21.18 -4.95 -8.88
CA GLY A 55 21.26 -5.58 -10.19
C GLY A 55 20.99 -7.09 -10.15
N ASP A 56 20.56 -7.63 -9.00
CA ASP A 56 20.24 -9.05 -8.83
C ASP A 56 19.02 -9.45 -9.68
N VAL A 57 18.08 -8.51 -9.89
CA VAL A 57 16.87 -8.72 -10.69
C VAL A 57 16.63 -7.52 -11.62
N PRO A 58 16.35 -7.71 -12.92
CA PRO A 58 15.94 -6.62 -13.79
C PRO A 58 14.49 -6.21 -13.53
N PHE A 59 14.17 -4.94 -13.78
CA PHE A 59 12.79 -4.49 -13.77
C PHE A 59 11.94 -5.28 -14.76
N SER A 60 10.81 -5.81 -14.31
CA SER A 60 10.02 -6.78 -15.06
C SER A 60 8.51 -6.51 -15.02
N LEU A 61 7.79 -7.11 -15.97
CA LEU A 61 6.33 -7.12 -15.97
C LEU A 61 5.74 -7.80 -14.74
N GLU A 62 6.48 -8.69 -14.09
CA GLU A 62 6.04 -9.35 -12.87
C GLU A 62 5.94 -8.36 -11.70
N ILE A 63 6.95 -7.49 -11.53
CA ILE A 63 6.92 -6.41 -10.53
C ILE A 63 5.72 -5.49 -10.78
N LEU A 64 5.52 -5.05 -12.03
CA LEU A 64 4.36 -4.23 -12.39
C LEU A 64 3.03 -4.93 -12.13
N SER A 65 2.95 -6.23 -12.43
CA SER A 65 1.74 -7.04 -12.20
C SER A 65 1.44 -7.17 -10.70
N PHE A 66 2.48 -7.40 -9.88
CA PHE A 66 2.36 -7.43 -8.43
C PHE A 66 1.81 -6.10 -7.89
N LEU A 67 2.46 -4.99 -8.24
CA LEU A 67 2.07 -3.65 -7.77
C LEU A 67 0.62 -3.32 -8.15
N ARG A 68 0.25 -3.55 -9.42
CA ARG A 68 -1.11 -3.33 -9.90
C ARG A 68 -2.11 -4.21 -9.17
N ASN A 69 -1.85 -5.52 -9.09
CA ASN A 69 -2.79 -6.45 -8.49
C ASN A 69 -2.98 -6.20 -7.00
N TRP A 70 -1.90 -5.89 -6.27
CA TRP A 70 -2.00 -5.56 -4.86
C TRP A 70 -2.86 -4.30 -4.67
N LEU A 71 -2.55 -3.22 -5.39
CA LEU A 71 -3.26 -1.95 -5.26
C LEU A 71 -4.75 -2.07 -5.58
N VAL A 72 -5.11 -2.73 -6.70
CA VAL A 72 -6.51 -2.93 -7.10
C VAL A 72 -7.28 -3.75 -6.06
N ASN A 73 -6.68 -4.83 -5.55
CA ASN A 73 -7.34 -5.66 -4.54
C ASN A 73 -7.46 -4.93 -3.20
N HIS A 74 -6.44 -4.20 -2.79
CA HIS A 74 -6.44 -3.44 -1.54
C HIS A 74 -7.54 -2.38 -1.55
N ILE A 75 -7.58 -1.53 -2.59
CA ILE A 75 -8.60 -0.47 -2.72
C ILE A 75 -10.02 -1.06 -2.74
N SER A 76 -10.24 -2.11 -3.54
CA SER A 76 -11.58 -2.66 -3.74
C SER A 76 -12.10 -3.47 -2.55
N GLN A 77 -11.22 -4.08 -1.75
CA GLN A 77 -11.64 -5.00 -0.68
C GLN A 77 -11.37 -4.47 0.72
N VAL A 78 -10.39 -3.60 0.90
CA VAL A 78 -9.94 -3.07 2.20
C VAL A 78 -10.35 -1.60 2.34
N ASP A 79 -9.88 -0.72 1.45
CA ASP A 79 -10.11 0.73 1.56
C ASP A 79 -11.59 1.08 1.41
N THR A 80 -12.30 0.36 0.54
CA THR A 80 -13.75 0.55 0.36
C THR A 80 -14.53 0.33 1.67
N LYS A 81 -14.10 -0.62 2.52
CA LYS A 81 -14.72 -0.85 3.84
C LYS A 81 -14.45 0.31 4.79
N LEU A 82 -13.20 0.80 4.82
CA LEU A 82 -12.84 1.99 5.59
C LEU A 82 -13.66 3.21 5.13
N GLY A 83 -13.77 3.42 3.82
CA GLY A 83 -14.54 4.52 3.24
C GLY A 83 -16.02 4.47 3.62
N ALA A 84 -16.64 3.29 3.52
CA ALA A 84 -18.03 3.09 3.94
C ALA A 84 -18.21 3.35 5.44
N TYR A 85 -17.32 2.80 6.28
CA TYR A 85 -17.36 3.01 7.72
C TYR A 85 -17.18 4.48 8.09
N ALA A 86 -16.14 5.13 7.58
CA ALA A 86 -15.86 6.54 7.84
C ALA A 86 -16.99 7.45 7.37
N GLY A 87 -17.64 7.14 6.24
CA GLY A 87 -18.81 7.89 5.76
C GLY A 87 -20.01 7.86 6.71
N MET A 88 -20.16 6.79 7.51
CA MET A 88 -21.21 6.67 8.52
C MET A 88 -20.85 7.32 9.87
N HIS A 89 -19.59 7.74 10.06
CA HIS A 89 -19.05 8.28 11.32
C HIS A 89 -18.45 9.68 11.12
N ARG A 90 -18.99 10.45 10.16
CA ARG A 90 -18.68 11.87 9.92
C ARG A 90 -19.66 12.80 10.64
#